data_AF-A0A2E4HWV9-F1
#
_entry.id   AF-A0A2E4HWV9-F1
#
_cell.length_a   1.000
_cell.length_b   1.000
_cell.length_c   1.000
_cell.angle_alpha   90.00
_cell.angle_beta   90.00
_cell.angle_gamma   90.00
#
_symmetry.space_group_name_H-M   'P 1'
#
loop_
_entity.id
_entity.type
_entity.pdbx_description
1 polymer ?
#
loop_
_entity_poly.entity_id
_entity_poly.type
_entity_poly.pdbx_seq_one_letter_code
_entity_poly.pdbx_strand_id
1 'polypeptide(L)'
;MNAEELSDSLVAWLRSEVKAAGCRGVVFGLSGGIDSSSVAVLARRAFRDEHLALIMPIESDPRDREDALLLGEKFGLQCREVHLNPVFEAFASTLEIGSAVGAQDLSLNNIKPRLRMTTLYYFAGRNQYLVVGTGNRTELTLGYFTKYGDGGVDLLPLGHLVKHEVRELAAHLGVPQSIIDKPPTAGMWQGQTDESELGFSYDELDRYLVGGQGSEELASRVEELRRGNAHKLRIPKLPPAYGS
;
A
#
# COMPACT_ATOMS: atom_id res chain seq x y z
N MET A 1 20.50 -8.55 5.43
CA MET A 1 19.45 -9.42 4.85
C MET A 1 19.97 -10.06 3.57
N ASN A 2 19.64 -11.31 3.24
CA ASN A 2 19.88 -11.84 1.89
C ASN A 2 18.65 -11.53 1.02
N ALA A 3 18.74 -10.50 0.18
CA ALA A 3 17.61 -10.01 -0.60
C ALA A 3 17.13 -11.01 -1.68
N GLU A 4 18.02 -11.87 -2.17
CA GLU A 4 17.68 -12.92 -3.14
C GLU A 4 16.83 -14.00 -2.49
N GLU A 5 17.30 -14.56 -1.37
CA GLU A 5 16.56 -15.55 -0.57
C GLU A 5 15.20 -15.00 -0.12
N LEU A 6 15.17 -13.74 0.35
CA LEU A 6 13.92 -13.09 0.71
C LEU A 6 12.98 -13.02 -0.50
N SER A 7 13.45 -12.52 -1.64
CA SER A 7 12.62 -12.40 -2.84
C SER A 7 12.06 -13.74 -3.28
N ASP A 8 12.85 -14.81 -3.27
CA ASP A 8 12.41 -16.14 -3.66
C ASP A 8 11.39 -16.72 -2.67
N SER A 9 11.61 -16.49 -1.37
CA SER A 9 10.67 -16.90 -0.32
C SER A 9 9.30 -16.19 -0.46
N LEU A 10 9.29 -14.89 -0.74
CA LEU A 10 8.06 -14.11 -0.94
C LEU A 10 7.31 -14.56 -2.20
N VAL A 11 8.04 -14.84 -3.30
CA VAL A 11 7.45 -15.38 -4.53
C VAL A 11 6.83 -16.76 -4.29
N ALA A 12 7.51 -17.63 -3.55
CA ALA A 12 7.00 -18.95 -3.19
C ALA A 12 5.76 -18.84 -2.29
N TRP A 13 5.78 -17.94 -1.31
CA TRP A 13 4.66 -17.68 -0.42
C TRP A 13 3.43 -17.19 -1.20
N LEU A 14 3.57 -16.17 -2.06
CA LEU A 14 2.47 -15.67 -2.89
C LEU A 14 1.80 -16.79 -3.71
N ARG A 15 2.60 -17.65 -4.35
CA ARG A 15 2.08 -18.81 -5.12
C ARG A 15 1.30 -19.78 -4.23
N SER A 16 1.80 -20.04 -3.03
CA SER A 16 1.15 -20.93 -2.06
C SER A 16 -0.21 -20.38 -1.63
N GLU A 17 -0.28 -19.09 -1.28
CA GLU A 17 -1.54 -18.46 -0.83
C GLU A 17 -2.60 -18.42 -1.93
N VAL A 18 -2.22 -18.02 -3.15
CA VAL A 18 -3.15 -18.02 -4.30
C VAL A 18 -3.67 -19.42 -4.60
N LYS A 19 -2.79 -20.43 -4.56
CA LYS A 19 -3.19 -21.84 -4.74
C LYS A 19 -4.12 -22.32 -3.63
N ALA A 20 -3.84 -21.99 -2.38
CA ALA A 20 -4.65 -22.38 -1.22
C ALA A 20 -6.06 -21.77 -1.28
N ALA A 21 -6.19 -20.55 -1.80
CA ALA A 21 -7.46 -19.88 -2.03
C ALA A 21 -8.25 -20.43 -3.24
N GLY A 22 -7.65 -21.30 -4.05
CA GLY A 22 -8.25 -21.76 -5.32
C GLY A 22 -8.35 -20.66 -6.38
N CYS A 23 -7.56 -19.59 -6.23
CA CYS A 23 -7.47 -18.48 -7.17
C CYS A 23 -6.44 -18.75 -8.25
N ARG A 24 -6.50 -17.95 -9.33
CA ARG A 24 -5.60 -18.10 -10.50
C ARG A 24 -4.40 -17.17 -10.45
N GLY A 25 -4.52 -16.04 -9.78
CA GLY A 25 -3.54 -14.96 -9.88
C GLY A 25 -3.79 -13.83 -8.91
N VAL A 26 -3.20 -12.67 -9.20
CA VAL A 26 -3.24 -11.51 -8.31
C VAL A 26 -3.56 -10.21 -9.03
N VAL A 27 -4.21 -9.29 -8.32
CA VAL A 27 -4.39 -7.90 -8.75
C VAL A 27 -3.85 -6.96 -7.68
N PHE A 28 -3.23 -5.86 -8.08
CA PHE A 28 -2.64 -4.88 -7.16
C PHE A 28 -2.67 -3.47 -7.75
N GLY A 29 -2.61 -2.47 -6.88
CA GLY A 29 -2.46 -1.08 -7.29
C GLY A 29 -0.99 -0.77 -7.61
N LEU A 30 -0.73 -0.08 -8.72
CA LEU A 30 0.60 0.41 -9.09
C LEU A 30 0.60 1.94 -9.03
N SER A 31 1.13 2.49 -7.94
CA SER A 31 1.12 3.93 -7.67
C SER A 31 2.37 4.66 -8.14
N GLY A 32 3.38 3.94 -8.65
CA GLY A 32 4.70 4.52 -8.92
C GLY A 32 5.55 4.73 -7.66
N GLY A 33 5.07 4.33 -6.47
CA GLY A 33 5.85 4.29 -5.24
C GLY A 33 6.64 2.99 -5.08
N ILE A 34 7.64 3.00 -4.20
CA ILE A 34 8.56 1.87 -3.99
C ILE A 34 7.88 0.57 -3.53
N ASP A 35 6.89 0.66 -2.63
CA ASP A 35 6.21 -0.52 -2.09
C ASP A 35 5.38 -1.21 -3.18
N SER A 36 4.58 -0.43 -3.92
CA SER A 36 3.79 -0.95 -5.05
C SER A 36 4.67 -1.49 -6.18
N SER A 37 5.83 -0.87 -6.42
CA SER A 37 6.78 -1.34 -7.43
C SER A 37 7.41 -2.67 -7.04
N SER A 38 7.76 -2.84 -5.77
CA SER A 38 8.30 -4.10 -5.24
C SER A 38 7.27 -5.23 -5.33
N VAL A 39 6.02 -4.95 -4.95
CA VAL A 39 4.89 -5.90 -5.10
C VAL A 39 4.69 -6.27 -6.58
N ALA A 40 4.76 -5.31 -7.49
CA ALA A 40 4.55 -5.56 -8.91
C ALA A 40 5.59 -6.52 -9.50
N VAL A 41 6.87 -6.34 -9.17
CA VAL A 41 7.94 -7.23 -9.65
C VAL A 41 7.83 -8.62 -9.00
N LEU A 42 7.51 -8.71 -7.71
CA LEU A 42 7.25 -9.99 -7.03
C LEU A 42 6.07 -10.74 -7.67
N ALA A 43 4.96 -10.05 -7.93
CA ALA A 43 3.79 -10.62 -8.58
C ALA A 43 4.10 -11.12 -10.00
N ARG A 44 4.88 -10.35 -10.79
CA ARG A 44 5.32 -10.76 -12.12
C ARG A 44 6.20 -12.02 -12.10
N ARG A 45 7.11 -12.12 -11.14
CA ARG A 45 7.94 -13.32 -10.91
C ARG A 45 7.07 -14.52 -10.50
N ALA A 46 6.06 -14.29 -9.66
CA ALA A 46 5.19 -15.34 -9.15
C ALA A 46 4.23 -15.91 -10.21
N PHE A 47 3.54 -15.06 -10.96
CA PHE A 47 2.36 -15.46 -11.74
C PHE A 47 2.49 -15.27 -13.26
N ARG A 48 3.62 -14.73 -13.73
CA ARG A 48 3.88 -14.43 -15.15
C ARG A 48 2.80 -13.60 -15.83
N ASP A 49 1.75 -14.22 -16.36
CA ASP A 49 0.64 -13.56 -17.07
C ASP A 49 -0.65 -13.53 -16.23
N GLU A 50 -0.68 -14.23 -15.09
CA GLU A 50 -1.80 -14.27 -14.16
C GLU A 50 -1.66 -13.18 -13.08
N HIS A 51 -1.33 -11.95 -13.52
CA HIS A 51 -1.26 -10.78 -12.66
C HIS A 51 -1.88 -9.57 -13.38
N LEU A 52 -2.41 -8.61 -12.62
CA LEU A 52 -2.94 -7.36 -13.16
C LEU A 52 -2.52 -6.17 -12.28
N ALA A 53 -1.81 -5.22 -12.89
CA ALA A 53 -1.44 -3.97 -12.26
C ALA A 53 -2.45 -2.88 -12.63
N LEU A 54 -3.07 -2.24 -11.63
CA LEU A 54 -4.00 -1.14 -11.84
C LEU A 54 -3.38 0.20 -11.46
N ILE A 55 -3.33 1.13 -12.41
CA ILE A 55 -2.93 2.52 -12.18
C ILE A 55 -4.23 3.32 -12.03
N MET A 56 -4.46 3.88 -10.85
CA MET A 56 -5.75 4.45 -10.45
C MET A 56 -5.61 5.90 -9.94
N PRO A 57 -5.33 6.87 -10.83
CA PRO A 57 -5.09 8.25 -10.43
C PRO A 57 -6.39 8.89 -9.90
N ILE A 58 -6.26 9.59 -8.77
CA ILE A 58 -7.27 10.50 -8.22
C ILE A 58 -6.51 11.72 -7.70
N GLU A 59 -6.62 12.85 -8.40
CA GLU A 59 -5.89 14.10 -8.09
C GLU A 59 -4.39 13.87 -7.75
N SER A 60 -3.78 12.88 -8.40
CA SER A 60 -2.42 12.39 -8.07
C SER A 60 -1.36 13.16 -8.87
N ASP A 61 -0.11 13.13 -8.42
CA ASP A 61 1.01 13.72 -9.18
C ASP A 61 1.15 12.98 -10.53
N PRO A 62 1.19 13.69 -11.68
CA PRO A 62 1.41 13.06 -12.98
C PRO A 62 2.65 12.16 -13.04
N ARG A 63 3.70 12.48 -12.27
CA ARG A 63 4.95 11.70 -12.20
C ARG A 63 4.74 10.30 -11.63
N ASP A 64 3.79 10.13 -10.71
CA ASP A 64 3.45 8.82 -10.15
C ASP A 64 2.94 7.86 -11.23
N ARG A 65 2.14 8.38 -12.16
CA ARG A 65 1.67 7.63 -13.32
C ARG A 65 2.83 7.31 -14.28
N GLU A 66 3.73 8.26 -14.52
CA GLU A 66 4.90 8.05 -15.38
C GLU A 66 5.82 6.95 -14.83
N ASP A 67 6.10 6.98 -13.53
CA ASP A 67 6.88 5.96 -12.83
C ASP A 67 6.22 4.57 -12.91
N ALA A 68 4.89 4.51 -12.72
CA ALA A 68 4.13 3.28 -12.84
C ALA A 68 4.20 2.68 -14.26
N LEU A 69 4.10 3.51 -15.29
CA LEU A 69 4.21 3.08 -16.69
C LEU A 69 5.63 2.65 -17.03
N LEU A 70 6.65 3.38 -16.56
CA LEU A 70 8.06 3.03 -16.71
C LEU A 70 8.35 1.64 -16.13
N LEU A 71 7.84 1.37 -14.93
CA LEU A 71 7.97 0.05 -14.31
C LEU A 71 7.24 -1.03 -15.12
N GLY A 72 6.03 -0.71 -15.60
CA GLY A 72 5.22 -1.59 -16.44
C GLY A 72 5.93 -2.03 -17.71
N GLU A 73 6.54 -1.08 -18.42
CA GLU A 73 7.32 -1.33 -19.62
C GLU A 73 8.56 -2.18 -19.32
N LYS A 74 9.34 -1.80 -18.30
CA LYS A 74 10.60 -2.46 -17.93
C LYS A 74 10.41 -3.95 -17.61
N PHE A 75 9.34 -4.30 -16.89
CA PHE A 75 9.11 -5.66 -16.41
C PHE A 75 8.05 -6.44 -17.21
N GLY A 76 7.48 -5.83 -18.26
CA GLY A 76 6.42 -6.44 -19.05
C GLY A 76 5.21 -6.79 -18.19
N LEU A 77 4.73 -5.83 -17.39
CA LEU A 77 3.56 -5.98 -16.54
C LEU A 77 2.27 -5.81 -17.35
N GLN A 78 1.22 -6.53 -16.98
CA GLN A 78 -0.11 -6.27 -17.48
C GLN A 78 -0.70 -5.06 -16.75
N CYS A 79 -0.42 -3.86 -17.27
CA CYS A 79 -0.91 -2.61 -16.71
C CYS A 79 -2.26 -2.20 -17.32
N ARG A 80 -3.17 -1.72 -16.47
CA ARG A 80 -4.42 -1.08 -16.88
C ARG A 80 -4.65 0.19 -16.09
N GLU A 81 -4.98 1.26 -16.79
CA GLU A 81 -5.40 2.52 -16.16
C GLU A 81 -6.90 2.54 -15.91
N VAL A 82 -7.30 3.05 -14.75
CA VAL A 82 -8.70 3.30 -14.38
C VAL A 82 -8.80 4.71 -13.81
N HIS A 83 -9.35 5.63 -14.60
CA HIS A 83 -9.52 7.02 -14.18
C HIS A 83 -10.69 7.14 -13.20
N LEU A 84 -10.38 7.45 -11.95
CA LEU A 84 -11.37 7.49 -10.85
C LEU A 84 -11.79 8.91 -10.44
N ASN A 85 -11.18 9.97 -11.00
CA ASN A 85 -11.57 11.37 -10.74
C ASN A 85 -13.09 11.61 -10.89
N PRO A 86 -13.77 11.19 -11.98
CA PRO A 86 -15.19 11.47 -12.13
C PRO A 86 -16.06 10.82 -11.03
N VAL A 87 -15.66 9.65 -10.54
CA VAL A 87 -16.37 8.95 -9.45
C VAL A 87 -16.15 9.66 -8.12
N PHE A 88 -14.92 10.11 -7.87
CA PHE A 88 -14.57 10.87 -6.67
C PHE A 88 -15.30 12.22 -6.63
N GLU A 89 -15.30 12.97 -7.73
CA GLU A 89 -15.99 14.27 -7.87
C GLU A 89 -17.50 14.12 -7.68
N ALA A 90 -18.12 13.09 -8.27
CA ALA A 90 -19.54 12.80 -8.08
C ALA A 90 -19.87 12.46 -6.62
N PHE A 91 -19.01 11.68 -5.95
CA PHE A 91 -19.17 11.36 -4.53
C PHE A 91 -19.06 12.60 -3.65
N ALA A 92 -18.03 13.43 -3.86
CA ALA A 92 -17.84 14.69 -3.13
C ALA A 92 -19.03 15.64 -3.31
N SER A 93 -19.53 15.77 -4.54
CA SER A 93 -20.70 16.59 -4.87
C SER A 93 -21.96 16.09 -4.15
N THR A 94 -22.16 14.77 -4.08
CA THR A 94 -23.32 14.14 -3.41
C THR A 94 -23.34 14.43 -1.92
N LEU A 95 -22.17 14.58 -1.29
CA LEU A 95 -22.05 14.90 0.13
C LEU A 95 -22.17 16.41 0.42
N GLU A 96 -22.46 17.23 -0.58
CA GLU A 96 -22.51 18.70 -0.47
C GLU A 96 -21.21 19.29 0.11
N ILE A 97 -20.08 18.60 -0.12
CA ILE A 97 -18.75 19.06 0.25
C ILE A 97 -18.39 20.20 -0.70
N GLY A 98 -18.77 21.42 -0.32
CA GLY A 98 -18.41 22.62 -1.06
C GLY A 98 -16.90 22.87 -1.05
N SER A 99 -16.44 23.81 -1.88
CA SER A 99 -15.04 24.26 -1.96
C SER A 99 -14.44 24.82 -0.65
N ALA A 100 -15.27 24.95 0.40
CA ALA A 100 -14.86 25.36 1.74
C ALA A 100 -14.17 24.24 2.55
N VAL A 101 -14.31 22.98 2.13
CA VAL A 101 -13.58 21.87 2.73
C VAL A 101 -12.16 21.88 2.16
N GLY A 102 -11.20 22.28 2.99
CA GLY A 102 -9.80 22.37 2.57
C GLY A 102 -9.25 21.01 2.14
N ALA A 103 -8.18 21.02 1.34
CA ALA A 103 -7.51 19.82 0.81
C ALA A 103 -7.03 18.82 1.87
N GLN A 104 -7.07 19.19 3.15
CA GLN A 104 -6.65 18.38 4.31
C GLN A 104 -7.81 17.64 5.00
N ASP A 105 -9.04 17.68 4.48
CA ASP A 105 -10.12 16.83 5.04
C ASP A 105 -9.80 15.35 4.84
N LEU A 106 -9.32 14.74 5.93
CA LEU A 106 -8.96 13.32 5.98
C LEU A 106 -10.16 12.42 5.67
N SER A 107 -11.39 12.82 6.00
CA SER A 107 -12.57 12.01 5.72
C SER A 107 -12.81 11.88 4.22
N LEU A 108 -12.71 13.00 3.50
CA LEU A 108 -12.79 13.04 2.04
C LEU A 108 -11.58 12.35 1.39
N ASN A 109 -10.35 12.64 1.85
CA ASN A 109 -9.14 12.04 1.28
C ASN A 109 -9.12 10.51 1.44
N ASN A 110 -9.67 9.98 2.53
CA ASN A 110 -9.83 8.54 2.74
C ASN A 110 -10.79 7.87 1.75
N ILE A 111 -11.62 8.62 1.01
CA ILE A 111 -12.44 8.05 -0.08
C ILE A 111 -11.57 7.60 -1.24
N LYS A 112 -10.47 8.31 -1.55
CA LYS A 112 -9.57 7.97 -2.67
C LYS A 112 -9.06 6.51 -2.59
N PRO A 113 -8.39 6.06 -1.50
CA PRO A 113 -7.96 4.66 -1.37
C PRO A 113 -9.13 3.67 -1.27
N ARG A 114 -10.31 4.07 -0.78
CA ARG A 114 -11.52 3.21 -0.76
C ARG A 114 -12.09 2.97 -2.17
N LEU A 115 -12.05 3.97 -3.04
CA LEU A 115 -12.42 3.82 -4.45
C LEU A 115 -11.42 2.92 -5.19
N ARG A 116 -10.12 3.07 -4.89
CA ARG A 116 -9.07 2.18 -5.41
C ARG A 116 -9.27 0.74 -4.95
N MET A 117 -9.54 0.51 -3.66
CA MET A 117 -9.85 -0.80 -3.09
C MET A 117 -11.06 -1.44 -3.78
N THR A 118 -12.16 -0.70 -3.90
CA THR A 118 -13.38 -1.17 -4.61
C THR A 118 -13.06 -1.60 -6.05
N THR A 119 -12.23 -0.82 -6.74
CA THR A 119 -11.79 -1.12 -8.11
C THR A 119 -10.94 -2.39 -8.16
N LEU A 120 -9.98 -2.56 -7.24
CA LEU A 120 -9.16 -3.76 -7.15
C LEU A 120 -10.02 -5.02 -6.96
N TYR A 121 -10.96 -5.00 -6.01
CA TYR A 121 -11.84 -6.14 -5.76
C TYR A 121 -12.80 -6.45 -6.92
N TYR A 122 -13.22 -5.44 -7.69
CA TYR A 122 -13.97 -5.69 -8.94
C TYR A 122 -13.15 -6.55 -9.91
N PHE A 123 -11.90 -6.18 -10.17
CA PHE A 123 -11.03 -6.96 -11.06
C PHE A 123 -10.61 -8.30 -10.44
N ALA A 124 -10.44 -8.36 -9.12
CA ALA A 124 -10.16 -9.60 -8.39
C ALA A 124 -11.27 -10.64 -8.63
N GLY A 125 -12.52 -10.25 -8.36
CA GLY A 125 -13.68 -11.12 -8.57
C GLY A 125 -13.87 -11.52 -10.04
N ARG A 126 -13.67 -10.59 -10.98
CA ARG A 126 -13.82 -10.84 -12.41
C ARG A 126 -12.80 -11.84 -12.97
N ASN A 127 -11.61 -11.90 -12.37
CA ASN A 127 -10.49 -12.73 -12.82
C ASN A 127 -10.21 -13.95 -11.93
N GLN A 128 -10.94 -14.12 -10.81
CA GLN A 128 -10.63 -15.09 -9.76
C GLN A 128 -9.22 -14.90 -9.19
N TYR A 129 -8.85 -13.66 -8.91
CA TYR A 129 -7.56 -13.25 -8.34
C TYR A 129 -7.71 -12.84 -6.87
N LEU A 130 -6.60 -12.81 -6.14
CA LEU A 130 -6.49 -12.17 -4.83
C LEU A 130 -5.97 -10.74 -4.96
N VAL A 131 -6.39 -9.85 -4.07
CA VAL A 131 -5.88 -8.47 -3.97
C VAL A 131 -4.61 -8.46 -3.12
N VAL A 132 -3.49 -8.03 -3.71
CA VAL A 132 -2.20 -7.89 -3.02
C VAL A 132 -1.99 -6.44 -2.63
N GLY A 133 -1.80 -6.21 -1.33
CA GLY A 133 -1.48 -4.91 -0.75
C GLY A 133 0.01 -4.65 -0.62
N THR A 134 0.33 -3.40 -0.33
CA THR A 134 1.71 -2.89 -0.26
C THR A 134 2.16 -2.53 1.15
N GLY A 135 1.28 -2.69 2.15
CA GLY A 135 1.57 -2.33 3.53
C GLY A 135 2.81 -3.04 4.07
N ASN A 136 3.80 -2.26 4.48
CA ASN A 136 5.03 -2.76 5.09
C ASN A 136 4.96 -2.73 6.63
N ARG A 137 5.92 -3.36 7.32
CA ARG A 137 5.92 -3.43 8.80
C ARG A 137 5.90 -2.06 9.45
N THR A 138 6.58 -1.09 8.84
CA THR A 138 6.69 0.27 9.35
C THR A 138 5.32 0.98 9.35
N GLU A 139 4.61 0.94 8.22
CA GLU A 139 3.24 1.46 8.08
C GLU A 139 2.23 0.71 8.95
N LEU A 140 2.29 -0.63 8.94
CA LEU A 140 1.40 -1.47 9.71
C LEU A 140 1.57 -1.26 11.21
N THR A 141 2.81 -1.05 11.69
CA THR A 141 3.05 -0.77 13.11
C THR A 141 2.34 0.50 13.54
N LEU A 142 2.37 1.54 12.73
CA LEU A 142 1.71 2.81 13.04
C LEU A 142 0.21 2.81 12.74
N GLY A 143 -0.28 1.83 11.98
CA GLY A 143 -1.61 1.89 11.38
C GLY A 143 -1.76 3.04 10.38
N TYR A 144 -0.66 3.38 9.69
CA TYR A 144 -0.58 4.44 8.70
C TYR A 144 -1.09 3.95 7.34
N PHE A 145 -2.40 3.72 7.28
CA PHE A 145 -3.14 3.34 6.09
C PHE A 145 -4.62 3.68 6.28
N THR A 146 -5.38 3.67 5.19
CA THR A 146 -6.83 3.83 5.24
C THR A 146 -7.51 2.50 5.53
N LYS A 147 -8.24 2.42 6.64
CA LYS A 147 -9.04 1.23 6.96
C LYS A 147 -10.09 0.99 5.87
N TYR A 148 -10.11 -0.23 5.31
CA TYR A 148 -10.93 -0.60 4.15
C TYR A 148 -10.65 0.24 2.89
N GLY A 149 -9.46 0.83 2.80
CA GLY A 149 -8.89 1.40 1.59
C GLY A 149 -7.71 0.56 1.15
N ASP A 150 -6.51 1.14 1.14
CA ASP A 150 -5.24 0.45 0.90
C ASP A 150 -4.93 -0.67 1.92
N GLY A 151 -5.51 -0.61 3.12
CA GLY A 151 -5.47 -1.73 4.07
C GLY A 151 -6.53 -2.81 3.87
N GLY A 152 -7.44 -2.65 2.91
CA GLY A 152 -8.43 -3.67 2.53
C GLY A 152 -7.88 -4.56 1.43
N VAL A 153 -7.18 -5.62 1.80
CA VAL A 153 -6.47 -6.52 0.88
C VAL A 153 -6.48 -7.95 1.40
N ASP A 154 -6.15 -8.91 0.54
CA ASP A 154 -6.09 -10.33 0.89
C ASP A 154 -4.68 -10.73 1.36
N LEU A 155 -3.62 -10.17 0.75
CA LEU A 155 -2.22 -10.55 0.99
C LEU A 155 -1.31 -9.31 1.20
N LEU A 156 -0.34 -9.41 2.11
CA LEU A 156 0.64 -8.35 2.42
C LEU A 156 2.08 -8.90 2.42
N PRO A 157 2.71 -9.13 1.24
CA PRO A 157 4.03 -9.74 1.15
C PRO A 157 5.14 -8.89 1.80
N LEU A 158 4.95 -7.58 1.94
CA LEU A 158 5.92 -6.67 2.57
C LEU A 158 5.66 -6.48 4.07
N GLY A 159 4.61 -7.09 4.64
CA GLY A 159 4.10 -6.76 5.98
C GLY A 159 5.06 -7.02 7.14
N HIS A 160 6.14 -7.78 6.91
CA HIS A 160 7.19 -8.03 7.89
C HIS A 160 8.48 -7.21 7.66
N LEU A 161 8.55 -6.47 6.56
CA LEU A 161 9.74 -5.69 6.18
C LEU A 161 9.60 -4.25 6.67
N VAL A 162 10.63 -3.72 7.31
CA VAL A 162 10.72 -2.28 7.57
C VAL A 162 11.08 -1.51 6.28
N LYS A 163 10.94 -0.18 6.26
CA LYS A 163 11.07 0.61 5.02
C LYS A 163 12.45 0.46 4.38
N HIS A 164 13.50 0.40 5.19
CA HIS A 164 14.86 0.15 4.75
C HIS A 164 15.00 -1.22 4.04
N GLU A 165 14.41 -2.27 4.60
CA GLU A 165 14.42 -3.62 4.00
C GLU A 165 13.62 -3.64 2.68
N VAL A 166 12.54 -2.87 2.57
CA VAL A 166 11.82 -2.68 1.30
C VAL A 166 12.72 -2.00 0.26
N ARG A 167 13.53 -1.00 0.65
CA ARG A 167 14.51 -0.36 -0.27
C ARG A 167 15.57 -1.34 -0.75
N GLU A 168 16.12 -2.17 0.15
CA GLU A 168 17.09 -3.21 -0.21
C GLU A 168 16.48 -4.23 -1.18
N LEU A 169 15.25 -4.68 -0.90
CA LEU A 169 14.51 -5.59 -1.77
C LEU A 169 14.24 -4.96 -3.13
N ALA A 170 13.78 -3.70 -3.18
CA ALA A 170 13.51 -2.98 -4.42
C ALA A 170 14.76 -2.86 -5.31
N ALA A 171 15.91 -2.55 -4.71
CA ALA A 171 17.18 -2.51 -5.40
C ALA A 171 17.56 -3.88 -5.99
N HIS A 172 17.43 -4.95 -5.20
CA HIS A 172 17.65 -6.32 -5.68
C HIS A 172 16.70 -6.72 -6.82
N LEU A 173 15.43 -6.33 -6.72
CA LEU A 173 14.41 -6.56 -7.75
C LEU A 173 14.65 -5.74 -9.03
N GLY A 174 15.61 -4.81 -9.03
CA GLY A 174 15.94 -3.96 -10.16
C GLY A 174 14.91 -2.85 -10.39
N VAL A 175 14.16 -2.44 -9.37
CA VAL A 175 13.28 -1.26 -9.44
C VAL A 175 14.13 -0.03 -9.84
N PRO A 176 13.68 0.84 -10.77
CA PRO A 176 14.41 2.04 -11.16
C PRO A 176 14.82 2.91 -9.97
N GLN A 177 16.05 3.41 -9.98
CA GLN A 177 16.59 4.23 -8.87
C GLN A 177 15.75 5.49 -8.64
N SER A 178 15.16 6.09 -9.69
CA SER A 178 14.26 7.23 -9.58
C SER A 178 13.03 6.95 -8.70
N ILE A 179 12.54 5.72 -8.69
CA ILE A 179 11.42 5.28 -7.85
C ILE A 179 11.90 4.99 -6.41
N ILE A 180 13.10 4.42 -6.27
CA ILE A 180 13.69 4.10 -4.95
C ILE A 180 14.00 5.39 -4.17
N ASP A 181 14.57 6.40 -4.84
CA ASP A 181 14.99 7.66 -4.21
C ASP A 181 13.83 8.63 -3.98
N LYS A 182 12.66 8.36 -4.55
CA LYS A 182 11.48 9.20 -4.39
C LYS A 182 11.05 9.24 -2.91
N PRO A 183 10.82 10.43 -2.32
CA PRO A 183 10.28 10.54 -0.97
C PRO A 183 8.93 9.81 -0.85
N PRO A 184 8.71 9.00 0.20
CA PRO A 184 7.42 8.35 0.42
C PRO A 184 6.30 9.38 0.65
N THR A 185 5.15 9.11 0.06
CA THR A 185 3.94 9.93 0.14
C THR A 185 2.71 9.04 0.05
N ALA A 186 1.69 9.35 0.86
CA ALA A 186 0.36 8.75 0.77
C ALA A 186 -0.47 9.33 -0.39
N GLY A 187 0.00 10.41 -1.02
CA GLY A 187 -0.66 11.05 -2.16
C GLY A 187 -2.04 11.60 -1.83
N MET A 188 -2.27 12.02 -0.57
CA MET A 188 -3.57 12.52 -0.11
C MET A 188 -3.87 13.92 -0.67
N TRP A 189 -2.87 14.81 -0.68
CA TRP A 189 -2.91 16.14 -1.28
C TRP A 189 -1.51 16.54 -1.80
N GLN A 190 -1.43 17.59 -2.62
CA GLN A 190 -0.15 18.04 -3.18
C GLN A 190 0.82 18.50 -2.08
N GLY A 191 2.06 17.99 -2.14
CA GLY A 191 3.13 18.33 -1.19
C GLY A 191 3.10 17.56 0.13
N GLN A 192 2.18 16.61 0.30
CA GLN A 192 2.11 15.73 1.47
C GLN A 192 3.30 14.76 1.52
N THR A 193 3.93 14.64 2.69
CA THR A 193 4.94 13.60 2.98
C THR A 193 4.62 12.91 4.29
N ASP A 194 4.88 11.61 4.36
CA ASP A 194 4.51 10.82 5.54
C ASP A 194 5.29 11.30 6.78
N GLU A 195 6.59 11.59 6.63
CA GLU A 195 7.45 12.03 7.74
C GLU A 195 6.97 13.36 8.35
N SER A 196 6.41 14.26 7.53
CA SER A 196 5.83 15.52 8.00
C SER A 196 4.56 15.32 8.85
N GLU A 197 3.75 14.29 8.54
CA GLU A 197 2.57 13.95 9.32
C GLU A 197 2.90 13.16 10.58
N LEU A 198 3.89 12.27 10.49
CA LEU A 198 4.31 11.40 11.59
C LEU A 198 5.11 12.16 12.65
N GLY A 199 5.89 13.16 12.23
CA GLY A 199 6.76 13.96 13.10
C GLY A 199 8.12 13.32 13.36
N PHE A 200 8.49 12.29 12.57
CA PHE A 200 9.78 11.60 12.61
C PHE A 200 10.04 10.94 11.25
N SER A 201 11.31 10.64 10.98
CA SER A 201 11.71 9.97 9.74
C SER A 201 11.47 8.46 9.77
N TYR A 202 11.36 7.85 8.57
CA TYR A 202 11.30 6.41 8.45
C TYR A 202 12.57 5.72 8.98
N ASP A 203 13.74 6.35 8.83
CA ASP A 203 15.02 5.81 9.33
C ASP A 203 15.08 5.78 10.86
N GLU A 204 14.50 6.78 11.54
CA GLU A 204 14.34 6.77 12.99
C GLU A 204 13.40 5.67 13.44
N LEU A 205 12.25 5.53 12.78
CA LEU A 205 11.29 4.48 13.11
C LEU A 205 11.87 3.08 12.87
N ASP A 206 12.53 2.85 11.75
CA ASP A 206 13.10 1.55 11.42
C ASP A 206 14.18 1.13 12.43
N ARG A 207 15.08 2.05 12.82
CA ARG A 207 16.06 1.80 13.90
C ARG A 207 15.39 1.46 15.23
N TYR A 208 14.28 2.12 15.55
CA TYR A 208 13.49 1.82 16.74
C TYR A 208 12.82 0.43 16.64
N LEU A 209 12.21 0.09 15.51
CA LEU A 209 11.49 -1.19 15.32
C LEU A 209 12.41 -2.41 15.26
N VAL A 210 13.63 -2.25 14.74
CA VAL A 210 14.60 -3.35 14.59
C VAL A 210 15.51 -3.46 15.81
N GLY A 211 16.06 -2.34 16.27
CA GLY A 211 17.11 -2.31 17.29
C GLY A 211 16.68 -1.75 18.65
N GLY A 212 15.45 -1.26 18.80
CA GLY A 212 15.00 -0.58 20.01
C GLY A 212 15.68 0.77 20.26
N GLN A 213 16.36 1.32 19.25
CA GLN A 213 17.08 2.58 19.36
C GLN A 213 16.18 3.76 18.98
N GLY A 214 15.97 4.70 19.89
CA GLY A 214 15.14 5.88 19.65
C GLY A 214 15.09 6.80 20.86
N SER A 215 14.63 8.04 20.67
CA SER A 215 14.38 8.95 21.79
C SER A 215 13.09 8.57 22.53
N GLU A 216 12.92 9.08 23.76
CA GLU A 216 11.68 8.87 24.51
C GLU A 216 10.48 9.52 23.81
N GLU A 217 10.69 10.64 23.10
CA GLU A 217 9.65 11.31 22.31
C GLU A 217 9.20 10.42 21.14
N LEU A 218 10.13 9.81 20.41
CA LEU A 218 9.81 8.88 19.32
C LEU A 218 9.01 7.68 19.86
N ALA A 219 9.50 7.05 20.93
CA ALA A 219 8.83 5.89 21.53
C ALA A 219 7.41 6.23 21.99
N SER A 220 7.24 7.39 22.63
CA SER A 220 5.93 7.89 23.09
C SER A 220 4.98 8.15 21.92
N ARG A 221 5.45 8.79 20.85
CA ARG A 221 4.65 9.06 19.66
C ARG A 221 4.25 7.79 18.93
N VAL A 222 5.17 6.83 18.79
CA VAL A 222 4.88 5.53 18.17
C VAL A 222 3.81 4.78 18.95
N GLU A 223 3.90 4.75 20.29
CA GLU A 223 2.90 4.07 21.12
C GLU A 223 1.54 4.77 21.09
N GLU A 224 1.52 6.11 21.05
CA GLU A 224 0.30 6.89 20.86
C GLU A 224 -0.42 6.49 19.55
N LEU A 225 0.30 6.48 18.43
CA LEU A 225 -0.22 6.10 17.12
C LEU A 225 -0.67 4.64 17.09
N ARG A 226 0.14 3.71 17.63
CA ARG A 226 -0.20 2.29 17.76
C ARG A 226 -1.52 2.09 18.49
N ARG A 227 -1.68 2.73 19.65
CA ARG A 227 -2.87 2.61 20.47
C ARG A 227 -4.09 3.22 19.76
N GLY A 228 -3.93 4.41 19.18
CA GLY A 228 -5.00 5.10 18.45
C GLY A 228 -5.48 4.32 17.23
N ASN A 229 -4.56 3.66 16.51
CA ASN A 229 -4.85 2.94 15.27
C ASN A 229 -4.99 1.42 15.45
N ALA A 230 -4.92 0.88 16.68
CA ALA A 230 -5.00 -0.55 16.94
C ALA A 230 -6.26 -1.21 16.36
N HIS A 231 -7.35 -0.46 16.24
CA HIS A 231 -8.60 -0.93 15.64
C HIS A 231 -8.52 -1.17 14.13
N LYS A 232 -7.50 -0.64 13.43
CA LYS A 232 -7.29 -0.85 11.99
C LYS A 232 -6.65 -2.21 11.69
N LEU A 233 -5.89 -2.76 12.63
CA LEU A 233 -5.10 -3.99 12.49
C LEU A 233 -5.84 -5.26 12.94
N ARG A 234 -7.13 -5.14 13.26
CA ARG A 234 -7.95 -6.25 13.75
C ARG A 234 -9.24 -6.34 12.94
N ILE A 235 -9.75 -7.56 12.82
CA ILE A 235 -11.13 -7.78 12.39
C ILE A 235 -12.11 -7.04 13.31
N PRO A 236 -13.33 -6.72 12.84
CA PRO A 236 -14.36 -6.11 13.69
C PRO A 236 -14.53 -6.86 15.02
N LYS A 237 -14.54 -6.13 16.14
CA LYS A 237 -14.71 -6.72 17.46
C LYS A 237 -16.10 -7.35 17.55
N LEU A 238 -16.15 -8.62 17.97
CA LEU A 238 -17.39 -9.29 18.30
C LEU A 238 -17.67 -9.13 19.80
N PRO A 239 -18.94 -8.96 20.21
CA PRO A 239 -19.29 -9.11 21.62
C PRO A 239 -19.02 -10.56 22.07
N PRO A 240 -18.87 -10.82 23.39
CA PRO A 240 -18.83 -12.17 23.92
C PRO A 240 -20.05 -12.99 23.44
N ALA A 241 -19.86 -14.29 23.26
CA ALA A 241 -20.97 -15.19 22.98
C ALA A 241 -21.96 -15.17 24.16
N TYR A 242 -23.25 -15.07 23.87
CA TYR A 242 -24.26 -15.10 24.92
C TYR A 242 -24.37 -16.52 25.50
N GLY A 243 -24.14 -16.68 26.80
CA GLY A 243 -24.27 -17.96 27.50
C GLY A 243 -23.03 -18.86 27.49
N SER A 244 -21.86 -18.33 27.14
CA SER A 244 -20.55 -18.99 27.35
C SER A 244 -19.95 -18.65 28.72
#